data_AF-A0A959WH98-F1
#
_entry.id   AF-A0A959WH98-F1
#
_cell.length_a   1.000
_cell.length_b   1.000
_cell.length_c   1.000
_cell.angle_alpha   90.00
_cell.angle_beta   90.00
_cell.angle_gamma   90.00
#
_symmetry.space_group_name_H-M   'P 1'
#
loop_
_entity.id
_entity.type
_entity.pdbx_description
1 polymer ?
#
loop_
_entity_poly.entity_id
_entity_poly.type
_entity_poly.pdbx_seq_one_letter_code
_entity_poly.pdbx_strand_id
1 'polypeptide(L)'
;MLDENRIAVLNAVCDTIVPSLQREDDPNGFWARSAADTGANEIVAQTIGEMPQADQDGMDQLLDSLAMQNFASLSQASREQILTNTSLASREAAIGVAALTQMTLFFHYGLPPNPAWEQFGFPGPSSPPPQVEKTIKPLTPADGDVLEADAVIVGSGAGGGVIAARLAEAGLKVIVLEMGGYFNESDFDQTELNGFARMYWRGGPTYSADFNISLQAGSCLGGGTLINWTNSLKPKPWVRQEWADEYGLEDVNAPDFDRHIDSIWERSKVNSDCSELNQTQKTWIDAAEKLGWSWHKTDRNWDPEKHDPLVAGYMGWGDQSGAKQSTMKTFLQDAADNGAGIVVGCQAEKVLVEDGRAAGVEATIEGGRITVRAPRVVVAGGALESPALLLRSGIGGPATGKYLRLHPCTLIFATYSEDQQAWWGPPHAAVVDQFDQGLENDGYGFLIEGAQYT
;
A
#
# COMPACT_ATOMS: atom_id res chain seq x y z
N MET A 1 -0.52 22.84 -17.06
CA MET A 1 -1.99 22.88 -17.29
C MET A 1 -2.25 22.58 -18.75
N LEU A 2 -3.17 21.66 -19.02
CA LEU A 2 -3.57 21.28 -20.39
C LEU A 2 -4.28 22.45 -21.07
N ASP A 3 -4.07 22.61 -22.38
CA ASP A 3 -4.82 23.56 -23.20
C ASP A 3 -6.22 23.02 -23.57
N GLU A 4 -7.07 23.88 -24.14
CA GLU A 4 -8.46 23.53 -24.50
C GLU A 4 -8.55 22.32 -25.45
N ASN A 5 -7.58 22.18 -26.37
CA ASN A 5 -7.59 21.09 -27.35
C ASN A 5 -7.24 19.76 -26.68
N ARG A 6 -6.21 19.74 -25.83
CA ARG A 6 -5.83 18.56 -25.04
C ARG A 6 -6.93 18.16 -24.07
N ILE A 7 -7.64 19.12 -23.46
CA ILE A 7 -8.80 18.84 -22.61
C ILE A 7 -9.92 18.16 -23.41
N ALA A 8 -10.24 18.64 -24.62
CA ALA A 8 -11.25 18.03 -25.46
C ALA A 8 -10.89 16.58 -25.86
N VAL A 9 -9.62 16.34 -26.18
CA VAL A 9 -9.11 14.98 -26.46
C VAL A 9 -9.16 14.11 -25.22
N LEU A 10 -8.71 14.61 -24.07
CA LEU A 10 -8.73 13.86 -22.82
C LEU A 10 -10.15 13.44 -22.42
N ASN A 11 -11.12 14.35 -22.53
CA ASN A 11 -12.53 14.05 -22.29
C ASN A 11 -13.01 12.93 -23.21
N ALA A 12 -12.69 13.02 -24.51
CA ALA A 12 -13.04 11.98 -25.45
C ALA A 12 -12.35 10.63 -25.15
N VAL A 13 -11.12 10.63 -24.64
CA VAL A 13 -10.42 9.42 -24.19
C VAL A 13 -11.14 8.81 -23.01
N CYS A 14 -11.46 9.61 -21.99
CA CYS A 14 -12.18 9.16 -20.79
C CYS A 14 -13.55 8.57 -21.15
N ASP A 15 -14.31 9.24 -22.02
CA ASP A 15 -15.60 8.75 -22.53
C ASP A 15 -15.47 7.55 -23.47
N THR A 16 -14.28 7.30 -24.03
CA THR A 16 -14.03 6.08 -24.79
C THR A 16 -13.82 4.89 -23.85
N ILE A 17 -13.12 5.11 -22.73
CA ILE A 17 -12.84 4.09 -21.71
C ILE A 17 -14.11 3.74 -20.92
N VAL A 18 -14.91 4.76 -20.55
CA VAL A 18 -16.21 4.60 -19.89
C VAL A 18 -17.29 5.27 -20.73
N PRO A 19 -17.79 4.59 -21.77
CA PRO A 19 -18.82 5.14 -22.63
C PRO A 19 -20.20 5.07 -21.99
N SER A 20 -21.03 6.08 -22.27
CA SER A 20 -22.47 6.00 -22.01
C SER A 20 -23.13 5.00 -22.96
N LEU A 21 -23.72 3.94 -22.40
CA LEU A 21 -24.41 2.87 -23.11
C LEU A 21 -25.90 2.90 -22.75
N GLN A 22 -26.74 3.09 -23.76
CA GLN A 22 -28.20 3.05 -23.58
C GLN A 22 -28.67 1.60 -23.47
N ARG A 23 -29.30 1.26 -22.35
CA ARG A 23 -29.87 -0.06 -22.07
C ARG A 23 -31.27 0.06 -21.50
N GLU A 24 -32.16 -0.85 -21.90
CA GLU A 24 -33.53 -0.91 -21.36
C GLU A 24 -33.54 -1.35 -19.89
N ASP A 25 -32.53 -2.12 -19.47
CA ASP A 25 -32.36 -2.71 -18.14
C ASP A 25 -31.35 -1.93 -17.26
N ASP A 26 -31.48 -0.60 -17.19
CA ASP A 26 -30.57 0.26 -16.43
C ASP A 26 -31.28 1.16 -15.39
N PRO A 27 -31.88 0.57 -14.33
CA PRO A 27 -32.71 1.32 -13.37
C PRO A 27 -31.93 2.39 -12.60
N ASN A 28 -30.62 2.22 -12.44
CA ASN A 28 -29.74 3.11 -11.67
C ASN A 28 -28.88 4.01 -12.56
N GLY A 29 -29.09 3.97 -13.88
CA GLY A 29 -28.31 4.73 -14.86
C GLY A 29 -26.82 4.36 -14.84
N PHE A 30 -26.46 3.15 -14.44
CA PHE A 30 -25.07 2.67 -14.36
C PHE A 30 -24.42 2.65 -15.74
N TRP A 31 -25.11 2.07 -16.72
CA TRP A 31 -24.60 1.95 -18.09
C TRP A 31 -24.68 3.27 -18.84
N ALA A 32 -25.70 4.09 -18.56
CA ALA A 32 -25.87 5.39 -19.19
C ALA A 32 -24.86 6.45 -18.72
N ARG A 33 -24.07 6.19 -17.68
CA ARG A 33 -23.13 7.14 -17.08
C ARG A 33 -21.77 7.12 -17.77
N SER A 34 -21.27 8.27 -18.19
CA SER A 34 -19.92 8.42 -18.73
C SER A 34 -18.89 8.79 -17.65
N ALA A 35 -17.61 8.84 -18.03
CA ALA A 35 -16.55 9.40 -17.19
C ALA A 35 -16.78 10.88 -16.86
N ALA A 36 -17.37 11.65 -17.78
CA ALA A 36 -17.69 13.06 -17.56
C ALA A 36 -18.80 13.25 -16.51
N ASP A 37 -19.79 12.37 -16.47
CA ASP A 37 -20.90 12.45 -15.51
C ASP A 37 -20.44 12.26 -14.05
N THR A 38 -19.30 11.57 -13.83
CA THR A 38 -18.68 11.39 -12.51
C THR A 38 -17.59 12.40 -12.21
N GLY A 39 -17.28 13.32 -13.13
CA GLY A 39 -16.14 14.24 -13.02
C GLY A 39 -14.77 13.56 -13.08
N ALA A 40 -14.71 12.29 -13.51
CA ALA A 40 -13.47 11.53 -13.51
C ALA A 40 -12.44 12.15 -14.47
N ASN A 41 -12.89 12.61 -15.63
CA ASN A 41 -12.09 13.33 -16.62
C ASN A 41 -11.41 14.60 -16.06
N GLU A 42 -12.09 15.36 -15.20
CA GLU A 42 -11.54 16.56 -14.57
C GLU A 42 -10.42 16.20 -13.59
N ILE A 43 -10.63 15.15 -12.79
CA ILE A 43 -9.61 14.66 -11.85
C ILE A 43 -8.42 14.03 -12.59
N VAL A 44 -8.65 13.33 -13.71
CA VAL A 44 -7.55 12.86 -14.58
C VAL A 44 -6.73 14.06 -15.09
N ALA A 45 -7.39 15.13 -15.54
CA ALA A 45 -6.71 16.34 -16.03
C ALA A 45 -5.87 17.01 -14.93
N GLN A 46 -6.43 17.12 -13.73
CA GLN A 46 -5.72 17.65 -12.56
C GLN A 46 -4.51 16.78 -12.21
N THR A 47 -4.70 15.45 -12.17
CA THR A 47 -3.65 14.48 -11.83
C THR A 47 -2.48 14.61 -12.80
N ILE A 48 -2.73 14.69 -14.11
CA ILE A 48 -1.70 14.93 -15.13
C ILE A 48 -0.96 16.24 -14.83
N GLY A 49 -1.67 17.31 -14.44
CA GLY A 49 -1.06 18.61 -14.10
C GLY A 49 -0.15 18.61 -12.87
N GLU A 50 -0.26 17.60 -12.00
CA GLU A 50 0.52 17.45 -10.76
C GLU A 50 1.68 16.45 -10.88
N MET A 51 1.78 15.72 -12.00
CA MET A 51 2.85 14.76 -12.25
C MET A 51 4.23 15.45 -12.37
N PRO A 52 5.36 14.72 -12.21
CA PRO A 52 6.68 15.23 -12.58
C PRO A 52 6.71 15.70 -14.04
N GLN A 53 7.47 16.77 -14.33
CA GLN A 53 7.47 17.40 -15.66
C GLN A 53 7.74 16.41 -16.82
N ALA A 54 8.65 15.45 -16.63
CA ALA A 54 8.97 14.46 -17.65
C ALA A 54 7.77 13.55 -17.99
N ASP A 55 6.94 13.22 -17.00
CA ASP A 55 5.74 12.40 -17.19
C ASP A 55 4.61 13.23 -17.84
N GLN A 56 4.50 14.51 -17.45
CA GLN A 56 3.59 15.47 -18.12
C GLN A 56 3.90 15.60 -19.61
N ASP A 57 5.17 15.79 -19.95
CA ASP A 57 5.61 15.94 -21.35
C ASP A 57 5.25 14.70 -22.19
N GLY A 58 5.35 13.50 -21.60
CA GLY A 58 4.93 12.25 -22.23
C GLY A 58 3.42 12.18 -22.48
N MET A 59 2.61 12.59 -21.51
CA MET A 59 1.14 12.63 -21.66
C MET A 59 0.70 13.67 -22.69
N ASP A 60 1.33 14.84 -22.68
CA ASP A 60 1.09 15.91 -23.62
C ASP A 60 1.34 15.45 -25.08
N GLN A 61 2.45 14.75 -25.33
CA GLN A 61 2.75 14.20 -26.64
C GLN A 61 1.72 13.16 -27.10
N LEU A 62 1.24 12.31 -26.18
CA LEU A 62 0.19 11.34 -26.48
C LEU A 62 -1.12 12.04 -26.86
N LEU A 63 -1.54 13.03 -26.07
CA LEU A 63 -2.78 13.79 -26.32
C LEU A 63 -2.68 14.57 -27.63
N ASP A 64 -1.54 15.18 -27.96
CA ASP A 64 -1.31 15.87 -29.22
C ASP A 64 -1.39 14.92 -30.43
N SER A 65 -0.83 13.72 -30.30
CA SER A 65 -0.89 12.69 -31.34
C SER A 65 -2.33 12.23 -31.63
N LEU A 66 -3.15 12.11 -30.58
CA LEU A 66 -4.58 11.83 -30.72
C LEU A 66 -5.33 13.03 -31.32
N ALA A 67 -4.99 14.26 -30.90
CA ALA A 67 -5.58 15.48 -31.46
C ALA A 67 -5.37 15.58 -32.97
N MET A 68 -4.17 15.26 -33.47
CA MET A 68 -3.84 15.22 -34.90
C MET A 68 -4.73 14.26 -35.71
N GLN A 69 -5.30 13.25 -35.08
CA GLN A 69 -6.19 12.28 -35.70
C GLN A 69 -7.67 12.69 -35.61
N ASN A 70 -7.95 13.92 -35.16
CA ASN A 70 -9.30 14.44 -34.86
C ASN A 70 -10.07 13.57 -33.85
N PHE A 71 -9.36 12.91 -32.93
CA PHE A 71 -9.87 11.86 -32.05
C PHE A 71 -11.22 12.21 -31.38
N ALA A 72 -11.35 13.43 -30.87
CA ALA A 72 -12.54 13.87 -30.14
C ALA A 72 -13.84 13.90 -30.97
N SER A 73 -13.75 13.96 -32.30
CA SER A 73 -14.91 14.01 -33.20
C SER A 73 -15.28 12.65 -33.81
N LEU A 74 -14.52 11.59 -33.48
CA LEU A 74 -14.71 10.27 -34.05
C LEU A 74 -15.80 9.48 -33.31
N SER A 75 -16.32 8.45 -34.00
CA SER A 75 -17.24 7.48 -33.38
C SER A 75 -16.57 6.68 -32.27
N GLN A 76 -17.34 6.11 -31.34
CA GLN A 76 -16.85 5.24 -30.27
C GLN A 76 -15.92 4.13 -30.80
N ALA A 77 -16.37 3.35 -31.79
CA ALA A 77 -15.59 2.26 -32.37
C ALA A 77 -14.27 2.75 -33.00
N SER A 78 -14.28 3.93 -33.62
CA SER A 78 -13.06 4.53 -34.18
C SER A 78 -12.08 4.97 -33.09
N ARG A 79 -12.57 5.55 -31.99
CA ARG A 79 -11.75 5.93 -30.84
C ARG A 79 -11.10 4.71 -30.18
N GLU A 80 -11.86 3.65 -29.94
CA GLU A 80 -11.35 2.37 -29.39
C GLU A 80 -10.25 1.78 -30.28
N GLN A 81 -10.47 1.75 -31.60
CA GLN A 81 -9.47 1.24 -32.55
C GLN A 81 -8.19 2.10 -32.54
N ILE A 82 -8.31 3.43 -32.45
CA ILE A 82 -7.15 4.32 -32.37
C ILE A 82 -6.39 4.11 -31.06
N LEU A 83 -7.05 4.06 -29.90
CA LEU A 83 -6.37 3.80 -28.62
C LEU A 83 -5.63 2.46 -28.65
N THR A 84 -6.27 1.42 -29.20
CA THR A 84 -5.65 0.10 -29.40
C THR A 84 -4.41 0.21 -30.29
N ASN A 85 -4.52 0.81 -31.47
CA ASN A 85 -3.40 0.96 -32.40
C ASN A 85 -2.25 1.80 -31.80
N THR A 86 -2.58 2.87 -31.09
CA THR A 86 -1.62 3.71 -30.38
C THR A 86 -0.87 2.91 -29.31
N SER A 87 -1.57 2.10 -28.52
CA SER A 87 -0.93 1.22 -27.53
C SER A 87 0.04 0.20 -28.13
N LEU A 88 -0.20 -0.21 -29.39
CA LEU A 88 0.67 -1.14 -30.12
C LEU A 88 1.83 -0.44 -30.85
N ALA A 89 1.82 0.90 -30.96
CA ALA A 89 2.78 1.66 -31.75
C ALA A 89 4.15 1.77 -31.07
N SER A 90 4.18 1.94 -29.75
CA SER A 90 5.41 1.93 -28.95
C SER A 90 5.12 1.59 -27.49
N ARG A 91 6.19 1.25 -26.74
CA ARG A 91 6.08 1.01 -25.30
C ARG A 91 5.60 2.26 -24.56
N GLU A 92 6.13 3.42 -24.91
CA GLU A 92 5.78 4.70 -24.28
C GLU A 92 4.30 5.04 -24.50
N ALA A 93 3.80 4.81 -25.72
CA ALA A 93 2.38 4.99 -26.03
C ALA A 93 1.49 3.98 -25.27
N ALA A 94 1.93 2.71 -25.15
CA ALA A 94 1.23 1.71 -24.35
C ALA A 94 1.09 2.14 -22.89
N ILE A 95 2.17 2.68 -22.31
CA ILE A 95 2.21 3.18 -20.93
C ILE A 95 1.23 4.33 -20.76
N GLY A 96 1.25 5.32 -21.66
CA GLY A 96 0.36 6.46 -21.57
C GLY A 96 -1.12 6.08 -21.72
N VAL A 97 -1.45 5.22 -22.68
CA VAL A 97 -2.84 4.72 -22.84
C VAL A 97 -3.27 3.90 -21.62
N ALA A 98 -2.39 3.05 -21.08
CA ALA A 98 -2.68 2.27 -19.88
C ALA A 98 -2.88 3.18 -18.66
N ALA A 99 -2.04 4.20 -18.49
CA ALA A 99 -2.17 5.18 -17.40
C ALA A 99 -3.49 5.95 -17.48
N LEU A 100 -3.86 6.47 -18.66
CA LEU A 100 -5.15 7.14 -18.87
C LEU A 100 -6.33 6.19 -18.60
N THR A 101 -6.24 4.94 -19.06
CA THR A 101 -7.25 3.91 -18.81
C THR A 101 -7.42 3.65 -17.32
N GLN A 102 -6.33 3.40 -16.60
CA GLN A 102 -6.36 3.12 -15.17
C GLN A 102 -6.88 4.30 -14.36
N MET A 103 -6.37 5.51 -14.61
CA MET A 103 -6.86 6.71 -13.90
C MET A 103 -8.35 6.94 -14.18
N THR A 104 -8.80 6.80 -15.43
CA THR A 104 -10.22 6.98 -15.77
C THR A 104 -11.10 5.99 -15.02
N LEU A 105 -10.77 4.69 -15.05
CA LEU A 105 -11.55 3.66 -14.35
C LEU A 105 -11.53 3.89 -12.85
N PHE A 106 -10.35 4.18 -12.30
CA PHE A 106 -10.15 4.41 -10.88
C PHE A 106 -10.99 5.58 -10.37
N PHE A 107 -10.92 6.74 -11.02
CA PHE A 107 -11.71 7.91 -10.61
C PHE A 107 -13.20 7.73 -10.92
N HIS A 108 -13.57 7.10 -12.03
CA HIS A 108 -14.97 6.88 -12.37
C HIS A 108 -15.69 5.99 -11.35
N TYR A 109 -15.06 4.91 -10.87
CA TYR A 109 -15.66 4.00 -9.90
C TYR A 109 -15.30 4.31 -8.43
N GLY A 110 -14.29 5.14 -8.18
CA GLY A 110 -13.77 5.40 -6.82
C GLY A 110 -14.18 6.72 -6.18
N LEU A 111 -14.63 7.72 -6.95
CA LEU A 111 -14.92 9.07 -6.40
C LEU A 111 -16.21 9.10 -5.54
N PRO A 112 -16.13 9.48 -4.24
CA PRO A 112 -17.31 9.62 -3.38
C PRO A 112 -18.06 10.96 -3.57
N PRO A 113 -19.39 10.99 -3.40
CA PRO A 113 -20.30 9.84 -3.39
C PRO A 113 -20.42 9.27 -4.80
N ASN A 114 -20.31 7.93 -4.95
CA ASN A 114 -20.40 7.31 -6.27
C ASN A 114 -21.73 6.56 -6.48
N PRO A 115 -22.57 6.98 -7.44
CA PRO A 115 -23.81 6.29 -7.76
C PRO A 115 -23.59 4.90 -8.41
N ALA A 116 -22.38 4.57 -8.88
CA ALA A 116 -22.08 3.24 -9.38
C ALA A 116 -22.07 2.17 -8.28
N TRP A 117 -21.81 2.55 -7.03
CA TRP A 117 -21.68 1.60 -5.92
C TRP A 117 -22.97 0.85 -5.61
N GLU A 118 -24.13 1.48 -5.84
CA GLU A 118 -25.44 0.84 -5.71
C GLU A 118 -25.58 -0.38 -6.63
N GLN A 119 -25.01 -0.31 -7.84
CA GLN A 119 -25.03 -1.42 -8.80
C GLN A 119 -24.24 -2.64 -8.31
N PHE A 120 -23.19 -2.42 -7.53
CA PHE A 120 -22.32 -3.47 -6.98
C PHE A 120 -22.70 -3.89 -5.55
N GLY A 121 -23.76 -3.29 -4.99
CA GLY A 121 -24.16 -3.50 -3.60
C GLY A 121 -23.14 -2.99 -2.58
N PHE A 122 -22.20 -2.12 -2.98
CA PHE A 122 -21.19 -1.56 -2.10
C PHE A 122 -21.75 -0.32 -1.40
N PRO A 123 -21.73 -0.24 -0.06
CA PRO A 123 -22.32 0.88 0.66
C PRO A 123 -21.48 2.18 0.60
N GLY A 124 -20.24 2.15 0.10
CA GLY A 124 -19.31 3.28 0.22
C GLY A 124 -18.81 3.45 1.66
N PRO A 125 -18.13 4.56 2.00
CA PRO A 125 -17.76 4.88 3.38
C PRO A 125 -18.94 4.76 4.35
N SER A 126 -18.78 3.95 5.40
CA SER A 126 -19.84 3.58 6.34
C SER A 126 -20.10 4.65 7.40
N SER A 127 -19.08 5.44 7.74
CA SER A 127 -19.12 6.36 8.88
C SER A 127 -18.16 7.54 8.73
N PRO A 128 -18.50 8.73 9.26
CA PRO A 128 -17.53 9.79 9.40
C PRO A 128 -16.41 9.36 10.37
N PRO A 129 -15.17 9.84 10.18
CA PRO A 129 -14.07 9.54 11.08
C PRO A 129 -14.42 9.93 12.54
N PRO A 130 -14.16 9.07 13.53
CA PRO A 130 -14.34 9.42 14.92
C PRO A 130 -13.39 10.55 15.35
N GLN A 131 -13.67 11.22 16.47
CA GLN A 131 -12.74 12.22 17.02
C GLN A 131 -11.90 11.59 18.12
N VAL A 132 -10.67 11.21 17.78
CA VAL A 132 -9.69 10.56 18.64
C VAL A 132 -8.41 11.40 18.70
N GLU A 133 -7.90 11.66 19.90
CA GLU A 133 -6.65 12.39 20.07
C GLU A 133 -5.44 11.55 19.64
N LYS A 134 -4.51 12.19 18.93
CA LYS A 134 -3.18 11.64 18.63
C LYS A 134 -2.33 11.55 19.90
N THR A 135 -1.96 10.33 20.29
CA THR A 135 -1.24 10.02 21.52
C THR A 135 0.26 10.31 21.41
N ILE A 136 0.88 9.98 20.27
CA ILE A 136 2.27 10.34 19.98
C ILE A 136 2.35 11.83 19.69
N LYS A 137 3.35 12.53 20.21
CA LYS A 137 3.61 13.95 19.91
C LYS A 137 4.90 14.07 19.10
N PRO A 138 4.84 14.13 17.76
CA PRO A 138 6.03 14.29 16.95
C PRO A 138 6.80 15.58 17.28
N LEU A 139 8.12 15.51 17.14
CA LEU A 139 9.02 16.65 17.17
C LEU A 139 8.86 17.49 15.90
N THR A 140 8.99 18.80 16.04
CA THR A 140 8.91 19.78 14.94
C THR A 140 10.21 20.59 14.88
N PRO A 141 11.33 19.98 14.43
CA PRO A 141 12.58 20.72 14.26
C PRO A 141 12.47 21.75 13.13
N ALA A 142 13.31 22.78 13.19
CA ALA A 142 13.41 23.83 12.18
C ALA A 142 14.61 23.61 11.23
N ASP A 143 14.65 24.36 10.14
CA ASP A 143 15.80 24.35 9.22
C ASP A 143 17.13 24.62 9.95
N GLY A 144 18.12 23.77 9.70
CA GLY A 144 19.44 23.83 10.31
C GLY A 144 19.55 23.19 11.70
N ASP A 145 18.46 22.66 12.27
CA ASP A 145 18.51 22.02 13.58
C ASP A 145 19.42 20.78 13.58
N VAL A 146 20.16 20.63 14.69
CA VAL A 146 20.98 19.44 14.98
C VAL A 146 20.43 18.75 16.21
N LEU A 147 19.86 17.56 16.01
CA LEU A 147 19.39 16.70 17.08
C LEU A 147 20.49 15.70 17.46
N GLU A 148 20.60 15.35 18.73
CA GLU A 148 21.56 14.34 19.21
C GLU A 148 20.82 13.13 19.80
N ALA A 149 21.29 11.92 19.52
CA ALA A 149 20.71 10.68 19.99
C ALA A 149 21.78 9.59 20.19
N ASP A 150 21.48 8.58 20.99
CA ASP A 150 22.30 7.36 21.08
C ASP A 150 22.09 6.43 19.87
N ALA A 151 20.91 6.51 19.25
CA ALA A 151 20.55 5.83 18.02
C ALA A 151 19.54 6.66 17.22
N VAL A 152 19.72 6.70 15.89
CA VAL A 152 18.71 7.20 14.96
C VAL A 152 18.16 6.04 14.12
N ILE A 153 16.83 5.95 14.06
CA ILE A 153 16.09 4.95 13.30
C ILE A 153 15.48 5.63 12.08
N VAL A 154 15.81 5.15 10.89
CA VAL A 154 15.28 5.67 9.62
C VAL A 154 14.19 4.76 9.12
N GLY A 155 12.94 5.22 9.19
CA GLY A 155 11.74 4.44 8.86
C GLY A 155 11.05 3.88 10.11
N SER A 156 9.73 4.07 10.19
CA SER A 156 8.92 3.72 11.37
C SER A 156 8.05 2.47 11.18
N GLY A 157 8.32 1.68 10.13
CA GLY A 157 7.55 0.47 9.80
C GLY A 157 7.73 -0.70 10.78
N ALA A 158 7.38 -1.91 10.33
CA ALA A 158 7.39 -3.14 11.14
C ALA A 158 8.69 -3.35 11.94
N GLY A 159 9.85 -3.27 11.29
CA GLY A 159 11.15 -3.43 11.95
C GLY A 159 11.58 -2.19 12.74
N GLY A 160 11.44 -1.00 12.15
CA GLY A 160 11.88 0.26 12.76
C GLY A 160 11.19 0.58 14.08
N GLY A 161 9.87 0.38 14.15
CA GLY A 161 9.09 0.60 15.36
C GLY A 161 9.51 -0.32 16.51
N VAL A 162 9.69 -1.63 16.23
CA VAL A 162 10.14 -2.61 17.24
C VAL A 162 11.53 -2.26 17.78
N ILE A 163 12.47 -1.90 16.90
CA ILE A 163 13.83 -1.51 17.32
C ILE A 163 13.79 -0.23 18.15
N ALA A 164 13.00 0.77 17.74
CA ALA A 164 12.84 2.01 18.49
C ALA A 164 12.32 1.75 19.91
N ALA A 165 11.28 0.92 20.06
CA ALA A 165 10.74 0.53 21.37
C ALA A 165 11.80 -0.09 22.25
N ARG A 166 12.47 -1.15 21.76
CA ARG A 166 13.45 -1.91 22.56
C ARG A 166 14.65 -1.08 22.98
N LEU A 167 15.11 -0.15 22.14
CA LEU A 167 16.21 0.75 22.49
C LEU A 167 15.76 1.82 23.50
N ALA A 168 14.56 2.39 23.35
CA ALA A 168 14.02 3.38 24.28
C ALA A 168 13.73 2.77 25.65
N GLU A 169 13.12 1.58 25.71
CA GLU A 169 12.90 0.79 26.93
C GLU A 169 14.22 0.47 27.66
N ALA A 170 15.32 0.30 26.91
CA ALA A 170 16.65 0.12 27.46
C ALA A 170 17.31 1.43 27.96
N GLY A 171 16.60 2.56 27.89
CA GLY A 171 17.04 3.87 28.38
C GLY A 171 17.92 4.66 27.40
N LEU A 172 18.00 4.25 26.13
CA LEU A 172 18.74 4.99 25.11
C LEU A 172 17.92 6.17 24.59
N LYS A 173 18.59 7.28 24.29
CA LYS A 173 17.98 8.41 23.58
C LYS A 173 17.81 8.04 22.11
N VAL A 174 16.57 7.81 21.68
CA VAL A 174 16.24 7.38 20.31
C VAL A 174 15.56 8.52 19.55
N ILE A 175 15.96 8.72 18.29
CA ILE A 175 15.22 9.54 17.32
C ILE A 175 14.75 8.66 16.16
N VAL A 176 13.47 8.72 15.83
CA VAL A 176 12.87 8.04 14.67
C VAL A 176 12.56 9.07 13.60
N LEU A 177 12.97 8.81 12.36
CA LEU A 177 12.67 9.62 11.18
C LEU A 177 11.69 8.88 10.27
N GLU A 178 10.54 9.48 9.98
CA GLU A 178 9.50 8.94 9.11
C GLU A 178 9.21 9.94 7.99
N MET A 179 9.25 9.49 6.73
CA MET A 179 9.01 10.36 5.58
C MET A 179 7.53 10.73 5.42
N GLY A 180 6.63 9.84 5.83
CA GLY A 180 5.19 10.04 5.76
C GLY A 180 4.59 10.83 6.92
N GLY A 181 3.29 11.08 6.83
CA GLY A 181 2.51 11.74 7.88
C GLY A 181 2.13 10.83 9.06
N TYR A 182 1.63 11.44 10.13
CA TYR A 182 1.03 10.72 11.26
C TYR A 182 -0.50 10.78 11.15
N PHE A 183 -1.11 9.61 10.99
CA PHE A 183 -2.55 9.45 10.86
C PHE A 183 -3.12 8.56 11.97
N ASN A 184 -4.28 8.91 12.48
CA ASN A 184 -5.04 8.05 13.38
C ASN A 184 -6.49 7.92 12.92
N GLU A 185 -7.35 7.36 13.76
CA GLU A 185 -8.75 7.08 13.46
C GLU A 185 -9.50 8.31 12.93
N SER A 186 -9.15 9.51 13.42
CA SER A 186 -9.74 10.78 12.99
C SER A 186 -9.41 11.19 11.56
N ASP A 187 -8.39 10.59 10.96
CA ASP A 187 -7.93 10.92 9.62
C ASP A 187 -8.43 9.92 8.56
N PHE A 188 -8.93 8.75 8.97
CA PHE A 188 -9.36 7.69 8.05
C PHE A 188 -10.81 7.93 7.63
N ASP A 189 -11.03 8.27 6.37
CA ASP A 189 -12.35 8.54 5.80
C ASP A 189 -12.93 7.35 5.01
N GLN A 190 -12.25 6.20 5.06
CA GLN A 190 -12.61 4.98 4.33
C GLN A 190 -12.62 5.15 2.81
N THR A 191 -11.97 6.18 2.27
CA THR A 191 -11.85 6.38 0.84
C THR A 191 -10.51 5.87 0.33
N GLU A 192 -10.55 5.02 -0.70
CA GLU A 192 -9.35 4.47 -1.32
C GLU A 192 -8.42 5.56 -1.86
N LEU A 193 -8.98 6.55 -2.55
CA LEU A 193 -8.23 7.67 -3.15
C LEU A 193 -7.42 8.45 -2.10
N ASN A 194 -8.06 8.91 -1.02
CA ASN A 194 -7.35 9.69 -0.01
C ASN A 194 -6.40 8.79 0.81
N GLY A 195 -6.74 7.51 0.98
CA GLY A 195 -5.85 6.52 1.59
C GLY A 195 -4.53 6.40 0.84
N PHE A 196 -4.60 6.17 -0.46
CA PHE A 196 -3.44 6.13 -1.34
C PHE A 196 -2.62 7.41 -1.31
N ALA A 197 -3.26 8.57 -1.55
CA ALA A 197 -2.56 9.84 -1.62
C ALA A 197 -1.81 10.21 -0.33
N ARG A 198 -2.36 9.85 0.84
CA ARG A 198 -1.80 10.27 2.15
C ARG A 198 -0.82 9.27 2.75
N MET A 199 -1.04 7.97 2.54
CA MET A 199 -0.40 6.92 3.34
C MET A 199 0.44 5.94 2.55
N TYR A 200 0.41 5.98 1.21
CA TYR A 200 1.19 5.06 0.38
C TYR A 200 2.39 5.77 -0.22
N TRP A 201 3.50 5.04 -0.30
CA TRP A 201 4.70 5.46 -1.00
C TRP A 201 4.34 5.77 -2.46
N ARG A 202 4.68 6.99 -2.90
CA ARG A 202 4.34 7.53 -4.23
C ARG A 202 2.85 7.52 -4.56
N GLY A 203 1.98 7.58 -3.55
CA GLY A 203 0.55 7.70 -3.75
C GLY A 203 -0.13 6.42 -4.23
N GLY A 204 0.48 5.24 -4.02
CA GLY A 204 -0.17 3.96 -4.28
C GLY A 204 0.65 2.99 -5.14
N PRO A 205 0.00 2.15 -5.97
CA PRO A 205 0.65 1.14 -6.78
C PRO A 205 1.73 1.74 -7.71
N THR A 206 2.98 1.29 -7.54
CA THR A 206 4.12 1.69 -8.38
C THR A 206 4.59 0.50 -9.20
N TYR A 207 4.71 0.69 -10.51
CA TYR A 207 5.01 -0.39 -11.44
C TYR A 207 6.52 -0.56 -11.68
N SER A 208 6.94 -1.80 -11.91
CA SER A 208 8.24 -2.10 -12.51
C SER A 208 8.32 -1.44 -13.89
N ALA A 209 9.54 -1.18 -14.37
CA ALA A 209 9.73 -0.49 -15.65
C ALA A 209 9.00 -1.17 -16.81
N ASP A 210 8.86 -2.51 -16.77
CA ASP A 210 8.16 -3.36 -17.75
C ASP A 210 6.69 -3.64 -17.42
N PHE A 211 6.15 -3.02 -16.37
CA PHE A 211 4.73 -3.09 -15.95
C PHE A 211 4.22 -4.47 -15.52
N ASN A 212 5.10 -5.46 -15.44
CA ASN A 212 4.71 -6.82 -15.04
C ASN A 212 4.46 -6.96 -13.52
N ILE A 213 5.04 -6.06 -12.73
CA ILE A 213 4.93 -6.08 -11.28
C ILE A 213 4.44 -4.72 -10.80
N SER A 214 3.44 -4.74 -9.92
CA SER A 214 3.00 -3.56 -9.18
C SER A 214 3.38 -3.73 -7.70
N LEU A 215 3.96 -2.70 -7.12
CA LEU A 215 4.43 -2.66 -5.74
C LEU A 215 3.65 -1.61 -4.96
N GLN A 216 3.26 -1.97 -3.74
CA GLN A 216 2.63 -1.05 -2.79
C GLN A 216 3.44 -1.06 -1.50
N ALA A 217 3.67 0.12 -0.94
CA ALA A 217 4.36 0.28 0.34
C ALA A 217 3.73 1.44 1.12
N GLY A 218 3.73 1.34 2.45
CA GLY A 218 3.25 2.41 3.31
C GLY A 218 4.29 3.52 3.49
N SER A 219 3.82 4.76 3.49
CA SER A 219 4.56 6.01 3.74
C SER A 219 3.79 6.84 4.77
N CYS A 220 3.85 6.41 6.03
CA CYS A 220 3.15 7.00 7.17
C CYS A 220 3.77 6.46 8.46
N LEU A 221 3.49 7.10 9.60
CA LEU A 221 3.93 6.60 10.90
C LEU A 221 3.36 5.20 11.18
N GLY A 222 4.24 4.19 11.26
CA GLY A 222 3.87 2.75 11.32
C GLY A 222 4.04 1.99 9.99
N GLY A 223 4.27 2.71 8.90
CA GLY A 223 4.54 2.19 7.55
C GLY A 223 3.48 1.21 7.06
N GLY A 224 3.93 0.14 6.41
CA GLY A 224 3.03 -0.90 5.87
C GLY A 224 2.11 -1.55 6.92
N THR A 225 2.43 -1.50 8.21
CA THR A 225 1.57 -2.10 9.25
C THR A 225 0.32 -1.27 9.53
N LEU A 226 0.29 0.01 9.14
CA LEU A 226 -0.90 0.86 9.25
C LEU A 226 -1.91 0.52 8.15
N ILE A 227 -1.43 0.17 6.95
CA ILE A 227 -2.23 0.00 5.72
C ILE A 227 -2.40 -1.46 5.27
N ASN A 228 -1.70 -2.43 5.84
CA ASN A 228 -1.86 -3.84 5.43
C ASN A 228 -3.21 -4.43 5.88
N TRP A 229 -3.50 -5.66 5.42
CA TRP A 229 -4.70 -6.42 5.81
C TRP A 229 -4.53 -7.24 7.10
N THR A 230 -3.48 -6.98 7.89
CA THR A 230 -3.23 -7.57 9.23
C THR A 230 -3.02 -9.09 9.31
N ASN A 231 -2.99 -9.79 8.18
CA ASN A 231 -2.61 -11.21 8.11
C ASN A 231 -1.26 -11.43 8.78
N SER A 232 -1.22 -12.35 9.74
CA SER A 232 -0.05 -12.66 10.57
C SER A 232 0.29 -14.14 10.42
N LEU A 233 1.35 -14.43 9.65
CA LEU A 233 1.80 -15.79 9.37
C LEU A 233 3.16 -16.05 10.00
N LYS A 234 3.31 -17.19 10.68
CA LYS A 234 4.62 -17.62 11.20
C LYS A 234 5.48 -18.16 10.04
N PRO A 235 6.80 -17.85 10.01
CA PRO A 235 7.72 -18.51 9.08
C PRO A 235 7.64 -20.02 9.24
N LYS A 236 7.48 -20.74 8.12
CA LYS A 236 7.41 -22.21 8.14
C LYS A 236 8.80 -22.80 8.47
N PRO A 237 8.89 -23.96 9.15
CA PRO A 237 10.17 -24.53 9.57
C PRO A 237 11.17 -24.73 8.43
N TRP A 238 10.71 -25.17 7.25
CA TRP A 238 11.58 -25.36 6.09
C TRP A 238 12.16 -24.05 5.53
N VAL A 239 11.43 -22.93 5.64
CA VAL A 239 11.95 -21.61 5.25
C VAL A 239 13.11 -21.20 6.17
N ARG A 240 12.97 -21.42 7.48
CA ARG A 240 14.05 -21.14 8.43
C ARG A 240 15.24 -22.07 8.22
N GLN A 241 14.99 -23.33 7.87
CA GLN A 241 16.02 -24.30 7.52
C GLN A 241 16.80 -23.85 6.28
N GLU A 242 16.12 -23.42 5.21
CA GLU A 242 16.76 -22.84 4.02
C GLU A 242 17.63 -21.62 4.40
N TRP A 243 17.10 -20.73 5.24
CA TRP A 243 17.85 -19.56 5.70
C TRP A 243 19.15 -19.90 6.44
N ALA A 244 19.10 -20.94 7.29
CA ALA A 244 20.27 -21.44 7.98
C ALA A 244 21.25 -22.12 7.02
N ASP A 245 20.78 -23.04 6.19
CA ASP A 245 21.63 -23.91 5.36
C ASP A 245 22.27 -23.16 4.19
N GLU A 246 21.53 -22.27 3.53
CA GLU A 246 21.99 -21.60 2.31
C GLU A 246 22.66 -20.25 2.59
N TYR A 247 22.20 -19.53 3.63
CA TYR A 247 22.62 -18.16 3.91
C TYR A 247 23.33 -17.98 5.26
N GLY A 248 23.50 -19.06 6.03
CA GLY A 248 24.26 -19.06 7.29
C GLY A 248 23.54 -18.37 8.45
N LEU A 249 22.22 -18.17 8.35
CA LEU A 249 21.39 -17.57 9.41
C LEU A 249 20.99 -18.65 10.44
N GLU A 250 21.97 -19.32 11.05
CA GLU A 250 21.73 -20.50 11.90
C GLU A 250 20.84 -20.21 13.12
N ASP A 251 20.87 -18.99 13.63
CA ASP A 251 20.09 -18.54 14.78
C ASP A 251 18.58 -18.49 14.51
N VAL A 252 18.16 -18.22 13.28
CA VAL A 252 16.72 -18.17 12.92
C VAL A 252 16.07 -19.55 12.92
N ASN A 253 16.87 -20.62 12.82
CA ASN A 253 16.36 -21.99 12.85
C ASN A 253 16.43 -22.63 14.25
N ALA A 254 17.09 -21.97 15.21
CA ALA A 254 17.16 -22.44 16.58
C ALA A 254 15.77 -22.37 17.27
N PRO A 255 15.45 -23.27 18.22
CA PRO A 255 14.20 -23.19 18.98
C PRO A 255 14.02 -21.86 19.75
N ASP A 256 15.12 -21.22 20.16
CA ASP A 256 15.07 -19.93 20.86
C ASP A 256 14.50 -18.81 19.99
N PHE A 257 14.53 -18.93 18.67
CA PHE A 257 13.97 -17.92 17.75
C PHE A 257 12.46 -17.72 17.98
N ASP A 258 11.74 -18.74 18.42
CA ASP A 258 10.29 -18.68 18.65
C ASP A 258 9.94 -17.62 19.71
N ARG A 259 10.84 -17.31 20.66
CA ARG A 259 10.61 -16.24 21.64
C ARG A 259 10.46 -14.86 21.00
N HIS A 260 11.13 -14.63 19.86
CA HIS A 260 11.02 -13.37 19.12
C HIS A 260 9.65 -13.28 18.45
N ILE A 261 9.21 -14.37 17.82
CA ILE A 261 7.88 -14.46 17.20
C ILE A 261 6.80 -14.28 18.27
N ASP A 262 6.87 -15.01 19.37
CA ASP A 262 5.87 -14.96 20.43
C ASP A 262 5.78 -13.57 21.08
N SER A 263 6.92 -12.87 21.27
CA SER A 263 6.91 -11.48 21.76
C SER A 263 6.16 -10.51 20.84
N ILE A 264 6.29 -10.69 19.51
CA ILE A 264 5.55 -9.86 18.54
C ILE A 264 4.06 -10.25 18.53
N TRP A 265 3.75 -11.56 18.54
CA TRP A 265 2.39 -12.09 18.56
C TRP A 265 1.61 -11.58 19.77
N GLU A 266 2.22 -11.63 20.96
CA GLU A 266 1.61 -11.17 22.21
C GLU A 266 1.40 -9.65 22.19
N ARG A 267 2.45 -8.86 21.91
CA ARG A 267 2.35 -7.40 21.94
C ARG A 267 1.38 -6.84 20.89
N SER A 268 1.25 -7.52 19.75
CA SER A 268 0.34 -7.15 18.66
C SER A 268 -1.03 -7.82 18.75
N LYS A 269 -1.30 -8.55 19.86
CA LYS A 269 -2.56 -9.26 20.13
C LYS A 269 -3.05 -10.13 18.97
N VAL A 270 -2.15 -10.89 18.34
CA VAL A 270 -2.51 -11.73 17.19
C VAL A 270 -3.52 -12.80 17.60
N ASN A 271 -4.63 -12.92 16.87
CA ASN A 271 -5.71 -13.88 17.12
C ASN A 271 -6.49 -14.21 15.84
N SER A 272 -7.38 -15.20 15.89
CA SER A 272 -8.28 -15.59 14.78
C SER A 272 -9.76 -15.25 15.02
N ASP A 273 -10.05 -14.49 16.07
CA ASP A 273 -11.43 -14.12 16.46
C ASP A 273 -12.03 -13.05 15.53
N CYS A 274 -11.17 -12.31 14.82
CA CYS A 274 -11.53 -11.19 13.92
C CYS A 274 -11.42 -11.57 12.43
N SER A 275 -11.75 -12.83 12.11
CA SER A 275 -11.65 -13.45 10.79
C SER A 275 -13.00 -14.04 10.36
N GLU A 276 -14.01 -13.18 10.32
CA GLU A 276 -15.35 -13.47 9.82
C GLU A 276 -15.32 -13.76 8.32
N LEU A 277 -16.04 -14.81 7.90
CA LEU A 277 -16.09 -15.22 6.51
C LEU A 277 -17.24 -14.52 5.78
N ASN A 278 -16.92 -13.76 4.74
CA ASN A 278 -17.91 -13.25 3.79
C ASN A 278 -18.41 -14.36 2.85
N GLN A 279 -19.38 -14.05 1.98
CA GLN A 279 -19.97 -15.07 1.11
C GLN A 279 -18.95 -15.59 0.09
N THR A 280 -18.10 -14.73 -0.50
CA THR A 280 -16.97 -15.17 -1.34
C THR A 280 -16.12 -16.23 -0.65
N GLN A 281 -15.71 -15.98 0.59
CA GLN A 281 -14.85 -16.88 1.37
C GLN A 281 -15.53 -18.20 1.68
N LYS A 282 -16.80 -18.17 2.08
CA LYS A 282 -17.60 -19.40 2.28
C LYS A 282 -17.67 -20.23 1.00
N THR A 283 -17.94 -19.60 -0.14
CA THR A 283 -18.08 -20.29 -1.43
C THR A 283 -16.83 -21.06 -1.83
N TRP A 284 -15.64 -20.47 -1.72
CA TRP A 284 -14.41 -21.20 -2.09
C TRP A 284 -13.92 -22.14 -0.99
N ILE A 285 -14.22 -21.88 0.29
CA ILE A 285 -13.97 -22.85 1.37
C ILE A 285 -14.79 -24.11 1.14
N ASP A 286 -16.09 -23.98 0.85
CA ASP A 286 -16.96 -25.11 0.52
C ASP A 286 -16.40 -25.93 -0.65
N ALA A 287 -15.77 -25.26 -1.62
CA ALA A 287 -15.10 -25.93 -2.73
C ALA A 287 -13.80 -26.64 -2.29
N ALA A 288 -12.97 -25.97 -1.47
CA ALA A 288 -11.75 -26.54 -0.91
C ALA A 288 -12.06 -27.81 -0.08
N GLU A 289 -13.10 -27.76 0.76
CA GLU A 289 -13.54 -28.91 1.57
C GLU A 289 -14.02 -30.09 0.70
N LYS A 290 -14.78 -29.81 -0.38
CA LYS A 290 -15.20 -30.85 -1.34
C LYS A 290 -14.02 -31.50 -2.06
N LEU A 291 -12.94 -30.74 -2.27
CA LEU A 291 -11.69 -31.22 -2.87
C LEU A 291 -10.73 -31.86 -1.85
N GLY A 292 -11.04 -31.77 -0.55
CA GLY A 292 -10.20 -32.26 0.53
C GLY A 292 -8.93 -31.45 0.76
N TRP A 293 -8.95 -30.15 0.43
CA TRP A 293 -7.81 -29.25 0.60
C TRP A 293 -7.75 -28.66 2.02
N SER A 294 -6.53 -28.56 2.56
CA SER A 294 -6.26 -27.89 3.84
C SER A 294 -6.55 -26.39 3.78
N TRP A 295 -7.22 -25.88 4.82
CA TRP A 295 -7.48 -24.45 5.02
C TRP A 295 -7.60 -24.11 6.51
N HIS A 296 -7.41 -22.83 6.84
CA HIS A 296 -7.64 -22.29 8.18
C HIS A 296 -8.10 -20.83 8.13
N LYS A 297 -8.71 -20.34 9.21
CA LYS A 297 -8.94 -18.91 9.40
C LYS A 297 -7.60 -18.20 9.62
N THR A 298 -7.47 -17.01 9.06
CA THR A 298 -6.25 -16.22 9.18
C THR A 298 -6.09 -15.69 10.60
N ASP A 299 -4.88 -15.76 11.14
CA ASP A 299 -4.48 -15.02 12.34
C ASP A 299 -4.17 -13.56 12.00
N ARG A 300 -4.62 -12.63 12.86
CA ARG A 300 -4.60 -11.18 12.57
C ARG A 300 -4.20 -10.37 13.80
N ASN A 301 -3.39 -9.33 13.61
CA ASN A 301 -3.04 -8.38 14.67
C ASN A 301 -4.15 -7.32 14.84
N TRP A 302 -5.30 -7.76 15.36
CA TRP A 302 -6.55 -6.98 15.43
C TRP A 302 -7.21 -7.14 16.80
N ASP A 303 -7.59 -6.04 17.46
CA ASP A 303 -8.20 -6.08 18.80
C ASP A 303 -9.68 -6.54 18.75
N PRO A 304 -10.04 -7.70 19.33
CA PRO A 304 -11.42 -8.20 19.31
C PRO A 304 -12.41 -7.29 20.04
N GLU A 305 -11.97 -6.51 21.03
CA GLU A 305 -12.86 -5.63 21.81
C GLU A 305 -13.37 -4.42 21.00
N LYS A 306 -12.65 -4.07 19.93
CA LYS A 306 -12.97 -2.95 19.04
C LYS A 306 -13.35 -3.41 17.64
N HIS A 307 -13.41 -4.72 17.41
CA HIS A 307 -13.66 -5.27 16.08
C HIS A 307 -15.09 -4.92 15.61
N ASP A 308 -15.18 -4.44 14.37
CA ASP A 308 -16.43 -4.27 13.65
C ASP A 308 -16.26 -4.76 12.20
N PRO A 309 -16.93 -5.84 11.79
CA PRO A 309 -16.79 -6.40 10.45
C PRO A 309 -17.37 -5.49 9.36
N LEU A 310 -18.21 -4.50 9.69
CA LEU A 310 -18.72 -3.53 8.73
C LEU A 310 -17.64 -2.56 8.25
N VAL A 311 -16.65 -2.27 9.08
CA VAL A 311 -15.56 -1.33 8.74
C VAL A 311 -14.23 -2.03 8.46
N ALA A 312 -14.13 -3.33 8.72
CA ALA A 312 -12.91 -4.11 8.53
C ALA A 312 -12.44 -4.09 7.06
N GLY A 313 -13.35 -4.06 6.08
CA GLY A 313 -12.97 -4.05 4.66
C GLY A 313 -12.09 -2.86 4.26
N TYR A 314 -12.29 -1.70 4.91
CA TYR A 314 -11.59 -0.46 4.56
C TYR A 314 -10.17 -0.36 5.12
N MET A 315 -9.68 -1.36 5.85
CA MET A 315 -8.44 -1.26 6.61
C MET A 315 -7.19 -1.02 5.75
N GLY A 316 -7.26 -1.25 4.43
CA GLY A 316 -6.23 -0.80 3.48
C GLY A 316 -5.99 0.72 3.54
N TRP A 317 -7.05 1.46 3.82
CA TRP A 317 -7.12 2.92 3.81
C TRP A 317 -7.18 3.50 5.23
N GLY A 318 -6.73 2.71 6.21
CA GLY A 318 -6.77 3.04 7.63
C GLY A 318 -7.97 2.44 8.36
N ASP A 319 -7.80 2.21 9.66
CA ASP A 319 -8.81 1.57 10.50
C ASP A 319 -9.51 2.58 11.42
N GLN A 320 -10.74 2.96 11.07
CA GLN A 320 -11.57 3.87 11.86
C GLN A 320 -11.98 3.29 13.23
N SER A 321 -12.11 1.96 13.36
CA SER A 321 -12.53 1.31 14.63
C SER A 321 -11.46 1.43 15.72
N GLY A 322 -10.21 1.59 15.28
CA GLY A 322 -9.05 1.64 16.12
C GLY A 322 -8.63 0.29 16.71
N ALA A 323 -9.10 -0.82 16.14
CA ALA A 323 -8.76 -2.18 16.52
C ALA A 323 -7.42 -2.68 15.97
N LYS A 324 -6.98 -2.23 14.78
CA LYS A 324 -5.72 -2.62 14.14
C LYS A 324 -4.53 -2.36 15.06
N GLN A 325 -3.78 -3.41 15.41
CA GLN A 325 -2.57 -3.32 16.24
C GLN A 325 -1.32 -3.10 15.38
N SER A 326 -1.31 -2.01 14.61
CA SER A 326 -0.14 -1.59 13.82
C SER A 326 1.05 -1.23 14.71
N THR A 327 2.26 -1.16 14.16
CA THR A 327 3.43 -0.71 14.94
C THR A 327 3.27 0.70 15.49
N MET A 328 2.42 1.54 14.87
CA MET A 328 2.06 2.86 15.40
C MET A 328 1.43 2.78 16.79
N LYS A 329 0.49 1.84 17.01
CA LYS A 329 -0.22 1.68 18.28
C LYS A 329 0.48 0.76 19.26
N THR A 330 1.35 -0.10 18.76
CA THR A 330 2.12 -1.03 19.58
C THR A 330 3.49 -0.40 19.90
N PHE A 331 4.50 -0.77 19.14
CA PHE A 331 5.89 -0.48 19.47
C PHE A 331 6.29 1.00 19.37
N LEU A 332 5.75 1.77 18.43
CA LEU A 332 6.05 3.22 18.36
C LEU A 332 5.41 3.99 19.51
N GLN A 333 4.24 3.54 19.99
CA GLN A 333 3.67 4.08 21.21
C GLN A 333 4.56 3.73 22.41
N ASP A 334 5.02 2.48 22.53
CA ASP A 334 5.95 2.07 23.58
C ASP A 334 7.25 2.90 23.54
N ALA A 335 7.78 3.17 22.34
CA ALA A 335 8.96 4.00 22.14
C ALA A 335 8.72 5.45 22.62
N ALA A 336 7.60 6.05 22.24
CA ALA A 336 7.23 7.40 22.63
C ALA A 336 7.01 7.52 24.15
N ASP A 337 6.34 6.53 24.76
CA ASP A 337 6.11 6.46 26.21
C ASP A 337 7.42 6.34 26.99
N ASN A 338 8.46 5.75 26.38
CA ASN A 338 9.82 5.67 26.91
C ASN A 338 10.74 6.82 26.43
N GLY A 339 10.17 7.90 25.89
CA GLY A 339 10.89 9.14 25.60
C GLY A 339 11.63 9.20 24.25
N ALA A 340 11.35 8.27 23.32
CA ALA A 340 11.84 8.39 21.95
C ALA A 340 11.24 9.64 21.27
N GLY A 341 12.08 10.42 20.58
CA GLY A 341 11.62 11.51 19.73
C GLY A 341 11.29 10.99 18.33
N ILE A 342 10.17 11.43 17.76
CA ILE A 342 9.70 10.99 16.44
C ILE A 342 9.53 12.21 15.55
N VAL A 343 10.16 12.24 14.38
CA VAL A 343 9.99 13.30 13.37
C VAL A 343 9.25 12.69 12.17
N VAL A 344 8.09 13.23 11.84
CA VAL A 344 7.28 12.83 10.66
C VAL A 344 7.45 13.85 9.54
N GLY A 345 7.09 13.49 8.30
CA GLY A 345 7.37 14.36 7.14
C GLY A 345 8.86 14.59 6.93
N CYS A 346 9.71 13.62 7.32
CA CYS A 346 11.15 13.74 7.37
C CYS A 346 11.82 12.66 6.50
N GLN A 347 12.33 13.07 5.34
CA GLN A 347 12.99 12.19 4.40
C GLN A 347 14.49 12.12 4.69
N ALA A 348 14.98 10.95 5.10
CA ALA A 348 16.42 10.72 5.24
C ALA A 348 17.11 10.73 3.87
N GLU A 349 18.13 11.57 3.73
CA GLU A 349 18.85 11.76 2.47
C GLU A 349 20.15 10.97 2.44
N LYS A 350 20.87 11.00 3.58
CA LYS A 350 22.22 10.47 3.67
C LYS A 350 22.58 10.04 5.08
N VAL A 351 23.19 8.87 5.20
CA VAL A 351 23.87 8.44 6.43
C VAL A 351 25.24 9.11 6.49
N LEU A 352 25.51 9.79 7.60
CA LEU A 352 26.79 10.42 7.87
C LEU A 352 27.80 9.37 8.34
N VAL A 353 29.04 9.47 7.87
CA VAL A 353 30.14 8.57 8.23
C VAL A 353 31.36 9.38 8.63
N GLU A 354 31.90 9.10 9.82
CA GLU A 354 33.11 9.70 10.36
C GLU A 354 34.05 8.57 10.81
N ASP A 355 35.31 8.62 10.39
CA ASP A 355 36.33 7.60 10.70
C ASP A 355 35.89 6.15 10.42
N GLY A 356 35.13 5.97 9.33
CA GLY A 356 34.60 4.66 8.92
C GLY A 356 33.44 4.14 9.78
N ARG A 357 32.86 4.98 10.64
CA ARG A 357 31.69 4.65 11.49
C ARG A 357 30.51 5.56 11.16
N ALA A 358 29.30 5.02 11.27
CA ALA A 358 28.09 5.82 11.18
C ALA A 358 28.08 6.90 12.29
N ALA A 359 27.76 8.13 11.92
CA ALA A 359 27.82 9.32 12.78
C ALA A 359 26.50 10.11 12.82
N GLY A 360 25.48 9.66 12.11
CA GLY A 360 24.18 10.31 12.07
C GLY A 360 23.50 10.19 10.72
N VAL A 361 22.47 11.02 10.52
CA VAL A 361 21.67 11.10 9.30
C VAL A 361 21.40 12.57 8.98
N GLU A 362 21.60 12.95 7.72
CA GLU A 362 21.06 14.18 7.14
C GLU A 362 19.68 13.87 6.58
N ALA A 363 18.71 14.75 6.85
CA ALA A 363 17.33 14.57 6.41
C ALA A 363 16.70 15.90 5.98
N THR A 364 15.72 15.80 5.10
CA THR A 364 14.89 16.92 4.63
C THR A 364 13.55 16.89 5.36
N ILE A 365 13.06 18.06 5.77
CA ILE A 365 11.71 18.28 6.31
C ILE A 365 11.00 19.35 5.49
N GLU A 366 9.71 19.55 5.72
CA GLU A 366 9.04 20.73 5.20
C GLU A 366 9.74 22.00 5.69
N GLY A 367 10.16 22.86 4.76
CA GLY A 367 10.79 24.13 5.08
C GLY A 367 12.31 24.08 5.35
N GLY A 368 12.97 22.93 5.26
CA GLY A 368 14.43 22.90 5.46
C GLY A 368 15.09 21.53 5.56
N ARG A 369 16.30 21.54 6.11
CA ARG A 369 17.12 20.35 6.38
C ARG A 369 17.48 20.27 7.85
N ILE A 370 17.59 19.07 8.36
CA ILE A 370 18.03 18.78 9.72
C ILE A 370 19.16 17.76 9.72
N THR A 371 19.90 17.71 10.81
CA THR A 371 20.88 16.65 11.07
C THR A 371 20.57 15.96 12.38
N VAL A 372 20.56 14.62 12.39
CA VAL A 372 20.52 13.83 13.62
C VAL A 372 21.89 13.19 13.82
N ARG A 373 22.64 13.63 14.83
CA ARG A 373 23.92 13.03 15.22
C ARG A 373 23.66 11.85 16.14
N ALA A 374 24.16 10.68 15.74
CA ALA A 374 24.06 9.46 16.53
C ALA A 374 25.18 8.48 16.18
N PRO A 375 25.78 7.79 17.17
CA PRO A 375 26.82 6.79 16.93
C PRO A 375 26.27 5.47 16.36
N ARG A 376 24.94 5.32 16.30
CA ARG A 376 24.23 4.15 15.76
C ARG A 376 23.14 4.63 14.82
N VAL A 377 23.12 4.09 13.61
CA VAL A 377 22.10 4.35 12.60
C VAL A 377 21.45 3.02 12.22
N VAL A 378 20.13 2.95 12.35
CA VAL A 378 19.34 1.81 11.92
C VAL A 378 18.59 2.22 10.66
N VAL A 379 18.87 1.54 9.55
CA VAL A 379 18.17 1.77 8.28
C VAL A 379 17.01 0.77 8.18
N ALA A 380 15.79 1.28 8.28
CA ALA A 380 14.54 0.53 8.32
C ALA A 380 13.47 1.11 7.36
N GLY A 381 13.89 1.71 6.25
CA GLY A 381 13.01 2.27 5.19
C GLY A 381 12.31 1.23 4.31
N GLY A 382 12.16 -0.01 4.78
CA GLY A 382 11.61 -1.13 4.00
C GLY A 382 12.54 -1.61 2.87
N ALA A 383 12.09 -2.61 2.12
CA ALA A 383 12.91 -3.27 1.09
C ALA A 383 13.24 -2.37 -0.13
N LEU A 384 12.52 -1.26 -0.30
CA LEU A 384 12.70 -0.32 -1.42
C LEU A 384 13.61 0.85 -1.03
N GLU A 385 13.31 1.58 0.05
CA GLU A 385 14.06 2.79 0.40
C GLU A 385 15.31 2.52 1.24
N SER A 386 15.39 1.39 1.97
CA SER A 386 16.62 1.03 2.69
C SER A 386 17.84 0.89 1.76
N PRO A 387 17.80 0.07 0.68
CA PRO A 387 18.94 0.01 -0.23
C PRO A 387 19.14 1.33 -0.97
N ALA A 388 18.09 2.09 -1.27
CA ALA A 388 18.22 3.40 -1.93
C ALA A 388 19.01 4.40 -1.07
N LEU A 389 18.69 4.50 0.23
CA LEU A 389 19.43 5.34 1.18
C LEU A 389 20.89 4.89 1.32
N LEU A 390 21.12 3.58 1.48
CA LEU A 390 22.47 3.03 1.61
C LEU A 390 23.33 3.35 0.38
N LEU A 391 22.79 3.11 -0.83
CA LEU A 391 23.46 3.41 -2.09
C LEU A 391 23.78 4.92 -2.23
N ARG A 392 22.82 5.81 -1.97
CA ARG A 392 23.06 7.27 -2.01
C ARG A 392 24.06 7.73 -0.94
N SER A 393 24.18 6.98 0.16
CA SER A 393 25.16 7.24 1.22
C SER A 393 26.55 6.65 0.94
N GLY A 394 26.72 5.90 -0.15
CA GLY A 394 27.96 5.17 -0.43
C GLY A 394 28.25 4.04 0.57
N ILE A 395 27.22 3.53 1.25
CA ILE A 395 27.33 2.44 2.21
C ILE A 395 26.78 1.17 1.57
N GLY A 396 27.52 0.07 1.72
CA GLY A 396 27.08 -1.25 1.27
C GLY A 396 28.13 -1.99 0.45
N GLY A 397 27.75 -3.16 -0.04
CA GLY A 397 28.57 -4.01 -0.90
C GLY A 397 27.85 -4.36 -2.22
N PRO A 398 28.38 -5.34 -2.98
CA PRO A 398 27.83 -5.73 -4.29
C PRO A 398 26.39 -6.25 -4.23
N ALA A 399 25.90 -6.64 -3.05
CA ALA A 399 24.53 -7.10 -2.84
C ALA A 399 23.51 -5.98 -2.59
N THR A 400 23.93 -4.75 -2.31
CA THR A 400 23.02 -3.65 -1.94
C THR A 400 22.10 -3.31 -3.11
N GLY A 401 20.78 -3.37 -2.89
CA GLY A 401 19.78 -3.17 -3.95
C GLY A 401 19.67 -4.35 -4.92
N LYS A 402 20.22 -5.52 -4.58
CA LYS A 402 20.04 -6.78 -5.32
C LYS A 402 19.14 -7.73 -4.53
N TYR A 403 18.76 -8.84 -5.17
CA TYR A 403 18.00 -9.93 -4.56
C TYR A 403 16.63 -9.54 -4.01
N LEU A 404 15.93 -8.60 -4.66
CA LEU A 404 14.54 -8.32 -4.33
C LEU A 404 13.72 -9.61 -4.48
N ARG A 405 13.07 -10.02 -3.37
CA ARG A 405 12.11 -11.13 -3.34
C ARG A 405 10.71 -10.55 -3.17
N LEU A 406 9.76 -11.11 -3.91
CA LEU A 406 8.36 -10.73 -3.91
C LEU A 406 7.52 -12.00 -3.80
N HIS A 407 6.27 -11.86 -3.39
CA HIS A 407 5.24 -12.88 -3.61
C HIS A 407 4.35 -12.38 -4.76
N PRO A 408 4.59 -12.80 -6.02
CA PRO A 408 3.72 -12.41 -7.13
C PRO A 408 2.33 -13.01 -6.91
N CYS A 409 1.32 -12.15 -6.80
CA CYS A 409 -0.07 -12.55 -6.67
C CYS A 409 -0.76 -12.56 -8.03
N THR A 410 -1.53 -13.61 -8.32
CA THR A 410 -2.40 -13.67 -9.51
C THR A 410 -3.85 -13.61 -9.05
N LEU A 411 -4.65 -12.74 -9.67
CA LEU A 411 -6.07 -12.62 -9.37
C LEU A 411 -6.89 -13.54 -10.29
N ILE A 412 -7.84 -14.26 -9.70
CA ILE A 412 -8.82 -15.07 -10.41
C ILE A 412 -10.20 -14.48 -10.13
N PHE A 413 -10.92 -14.16 -11.20
CA PHE A 413 -12.27 -13.62 -11.13
C PHE A 413 -13.29 -14.67 -11.56
N ALA A 414 -14.46 -14.67 -10.91
CA ALA A 414 -15.57 -15.54 -11.25
C ALA A 414 -16.89 -14.77 -11.12
N THR A 415 -17.88 -15.15 -11.93
CA THR A 415 -19.24 -14.64 -11.84
C THR A 415 -20.12 -15.62 -11.08
N TYR A 416 -20.91 -15.09 -10.14
CA TYR A 416 -21.82 -15.87 -9.31
C TYR A 416 -23.26 -15.40 -9.52
N SER A 417 -24.21 -16.32 -9.37
CA SER A 417 -25.64 -16.00 -9.46
C SER A 417 -26.20 -15.32 -8.21
N GLU A 418 -25.44 -15.36 -7.12
CA GLU A 418 -25.79 -14.76 -5.83
C GLU A 418 -24.77 -13.69 -5.46
N ASP A 419 -25.21 -12.67 -4.71
CA ASP A 419 -24.34 -11.63 -4.18
C ASP A 419 -23.30 -12.24 -3.22
N GLN A 420 -22.02 -12.06 -3.57
CA GLN A 420 -20.92 -12.58 -2.78
C GLN A 420 -20.47 -11.63 -1.65
N GLN A 421 -21.04 -10.42 -1.59
CA GLN A 421 -20.71 -9.40 -0.58
C GLN A 421 -19.19 -9.24 -0.38
N ALA A 422 -18.43 -9.21 -1.48
CA ALA A 422 -16.97 -9.31 -1.38
C ALA A 422 -16.32 -8.05 -0.79
N TRP A 423 -17.09 -6.99 -0.54
CA TRP A 423 -16.68 -5.80 0.21
C TRP A 423 -16.80 -5.94 1.73
N TRP A 424 -17.57 -6.92 2.22
CA TRP A 424 -17.90 -7.04 3.64
C TRP A 424 -16.88 -7.91 4.39
N GLY A 425 -16.63 -7.56 5.66
CA GLY A 425 -15.80 -8.32 6.59
C GLY A 425 -14.31 -8.00 6.49
N PRO A 426 -13.44 -8.76 7.16
CA PRO A 426 -11.99 -8.61 7.04
C PRO A 426 -11.42 -9.22 5.74
N PRO A 427 -10.51 -8.53 5.03
CA PRO A 427 -9.84 -9.09 3.87
C PRO A 427 -9.04 -10.33 4.25
N HIS A 428 -8.98 -11.30 3.32
CA HIS A 428 -8.19 -12.52 3.49
C HIS A 428 -8.49 -13.23 4.83
N ALA A 429 -9.76 -13.38 5.20
CA ALA A 429 -10.17 -13.97 6.48
C ALA A 429 -9.89 -15.49 6.60
N ALA A 430 -9.59 -16.13 5.48
CA ALA A 430 -9.18 -17.53 5.43
C ALA A 430 -8.11 -17.75 4.36
N VAL A 431 -7.32 -18.81 4.57
CA VAL A 431 -6.20 -19.22 3.73
C VAL A 431 -6.35 -20.71 3.39
N VAL A 432 -6.27 -21.07 2.11
CA VAL A 432 -5.95 -22.45 1.68
C VAL A 432 -4.44 -22.58 1.63
N ASP A 433 -3.90 -23.46 2.45
CA ASP A 433 -2.45 -23.72 2.56
C ASP A 433 -2.03 -25.08 2.00
N GLN A 434 -2.95 -25.80 1.36
CA GLN A 434 -2.72 -27.09 0.73
C GLN A 434 -1.51 -27.14 -0.22
N PHE A 435 -1.15 -26.01 -0.83
CA PHE A 435 -0.11 -25.91 -1.85
C PHE A 435 1.14 -25.15 -1.38
N ASP A 436 1.31 -24.91 -0.07
CA ASP A 436 2.37 -24.06 0.48
C ASP A 436 3.80 -24.63 0.28
N GLN A 437 3.95 -25.94 0.08
CA GLN A 437 5.21 -26.60 -0.28
C GLN A 437 5.41 -26.80 -1.79
N GLY A 438 4.49 -26.32 -2.62
CA GLY A 438 4.52 -26.55 -4.06
C GLY A 438 4.05 -27.96 -4.45
N LEU A 439 3.84 -28.17 -5.75
CA LEU A 439 3.36 -29.47 -6.25
C LEU A 439 4.42 -30.58 -6.15
N GLU A 440 5.69 -30.20 -6.03
CA GLU A 440 6.84 -31.11 -5.92
C GLU A 440 7.37 -31.23 -4.48
N ASN A 441 6.76 -30.53 -3.51
CA ASN A 441 7.23 -30.40 -2.12
C ASN A 441 8.66 -29.84 -2.01
N ASP A 442 8.99 -28.88 -2.87
CA ASP A 442 10.29 -28.20 -2.90
C ASP A 442 10.34 -26.96 -1.99
N GLY A 443 9.23 -26.62 -1.34
CA GLY A 443 9.10 -25.45 -0.45
C GLY A 443 8.67 -24.17 -1.18
N TYR A 444 8.44 -24.22 -2.49
CA TYR A 444 8.08 -23.07 -3.33
C TYR A 444 6.63 -23.15 -3.80
N GLY A 445 5.72 -23.02 -2.85
CA GLY A 445 4.28 -23.10 -3.05
C GLY A 445 3.55 -21.78 -3.24
N PHE A 446 2.22 -21.88 -3.19
CA PHE A 446 1.32 -20.73 -3.18
C PHE A 446 0.20 -20.92 -2.16
N LEU A 447 -0.36 -19.81 -1.70
CA LEU A 447 -1.56 -19.76 -0.88
C LEU A 447 -2.74 -19.30 -1.74
N ILE A 448 -3.95 -19.77 -1.41
CA ILE A 448 -5.17 -19.22 -1.98
C ILE A 448 -5.86 -18.42 -0.90
N GLU A 449 -6.07 -17.13 -1.17
CA GLU A 449 -6.70 -16.18 -0.26
C GLU A 449 -7.81 -15.41 -0.98
N GLY A 450 -8.84 -15.02 -0.24
CA GLY A 450 -9.94 -14.21 -0.78
C GLY A 450 -9.68 -12.71 -0.61
N ALA A 451 -9.38 -12.02 -1.71
CA ALA A 451 -9.34 -10.57 -1.75
C ALA A 451 -10.74 -9.95 -1.62
N GLN A 452 -10.79 -8.75 -1.06
CA GLN A 452 -12.01 -7.94 -1.02
C GLN A 452 -11.90 -6.80 -2.03
N TYR A 453 -13.04 -6.35 -2.55
CA TYR A 453 -13.12 -5.08 -3.26
C TYR A 453 -13.75 -4.05 -2.33
N THR A 454 -13.17 -2.86 -2.23
CA THR A 454 -13.70 -1.72 -1.48
C THR A 454 -13.51 -0.46 -2.28
#